data_AF-A0A0M2XX40-F1
#
_entry.id   AF-A0A0M2XX40-F1
#
_cell.length_a   1.000
_cell.length_b   1.000
_cell.length_c   1.000
_cell.angle_alpha   90.00
_cell.angle_beta   90.00
_cell.angle_gamma   90.00
#
_symmetry.space_group_name_H-M   'P 1'
#
loop_
_entity.id
_entity.type
_entity.pdbx_description
1 polymer ?
#
loop_
_entity_poly.entity_id
_entity_poly.type
_entity_poly.pdbx_seq_one_letter_code
_entity_poly.pdbx_strand_id
1 'polypeptide(L)'
;MAKEASGTTQLASILNHSESTVGNQIAGLANKAKKVKGIQLAGIVNIADSSDYPIGLLNFIKNGEKSLSVAINEDSYLGLQFRSGGRVLYSLLAINVALEGNRPDKYAFEAGLGAAVLNGSKFSLRTEITTRNLLTEKFKMLDNHQFSLRVIPAFKLSERMSIFVAPSLNYAERDENSIYGGSTVWKAWRRDRTRNTFYGGGMAGLMLKL
;
A
#
# COMPACT_ATOMS: atom_id res chain seq x y z
N MET A 1 40.95 6.41 -7.29
CA MET A 1 39.60 6.97 -7.09
C MET A 1 38.68 6.43 -8.17
N ALA A 2 37.81 5.48 -7.84
CA ALA A 2 36.86 4.90 -8.78
C ALA A 2 35.76 5.92 -9.08
N LYS A 3 35.62 6.28 -10.37
CA LYS A 3 34.55 7.12 -10.91
C LYS A 3 33.20 6.56 -10.45
N GLU A 4 32.45 7.33 -9.67
CA GLU A 4 31.05 7.03 -9.40
C GLU A 4 30.33 6.85 -10.74
N ALA A 5 29.79 5.66 -11.00
CA ALA A 5 28.84 5.44 -12.08
C ALA A 5 27.49 6.09 -11.70
N SER A 6 27.47 7.40 -11.50
CA SER A 6 26.24 8.17 -11.31
C SER A 6 25.54 8.30 -12.67
N GLY A 7 24.75 7.29 -13.05
CA GLY A 7 23.91 7.39 -14.25
C GLY A 7 23.63 6.09 -15.03
N THR A 8 24.08 4.92 -14.56
CA THR A 8 23.82 3.67 -15.28
C THR A 8 22.40 3.17 -15.04
N THR A 9 21.65 2.93 -16.12
CA THR A 9 20.40 2.18 -16.10
C THR A 9 20.72 0.72 -16.39
N GLN A 10 20.31 -0.18 -15.49
CA GLN A 10 20.41 -1.62 -15.67
C GLN A 10 19.02 -2.20 -15.95
N LEU A 11 18.92 -2.96 -17.03
CA LEU A 11 17.70 -3.67 -17.43
C LEU A 11 18.00 -5.17 -17.41
N ALA A 12 17.12 -5.97 -16.80
CA ALA A 12 17.20 -7.42 -16.85
C ALA A 12 15.81 -8.03 -17.01
N SER A 13 15.71 -9.19 -17.67
CA SER A 13 14.40 -9.83 -17.88
C SER A 13 13.80 -10.36 -16.58
N ILE A 14 14.61 -10.95 -15.70
CA ILE A 14 14.14 -11.64 -14.49
C ILE A 14 14.76 -11.04 -13.23
N LEU A 15 16.10 -11.10 -13.13
CA LEU A 15 16.86 -10.69 -11.95
C LEU A 15 17.91 -9.67 -12.32
N ASN A 16 18.06 -8.63 -11.51
CA ASN A 16 19.10 -7.62 -11.65
C ASN A 16 19.87 -7.49 -10.34
N HIS A 17 21.19 -7.65 -10.40
CA HIS A 17 22.05 -7.61 -9.22
C HIS A 17 23.24 -6.66 -9.44
N SER A 18 23.52 -5.82 -8.44
CA SER A 18 24.68 -4.96 -8.38
C SER A 18 25.21 -4.85 -6.95
N GLU A 19 26.52 -4.94 -6.77
CA GLU A 19 27.15 -4.69 -5.47
C GLU A 19 27.56 -3.20 -5.28
N SER A 20 27.28 -2.36 -6.28
CA SER A 20 27.68 -0.96 -6.32
C SER A 20 26.50 0.01 -6.32
N THR A 21 26.77 1.28 -6.60
CA THR A 21 25.73 2.31 -6.77
C THR A 21 25.27 2.33 -8.22
N VAL A 22 23.96 2.33 -8.43
CA VAL A 22 23.32 2.29 -9.75
C VAL A 22 22.37 3.48 -9.92
N GLY A 23 22.19 3.92 -11.16
CA GLY A 23 21.23 4.96 -11.51
C GLY A 23 19.81 4.40 -11.39
N ASN A 24 19.41 3.57 -12.34
CA ASN A 24 18.11 2.89 -12.35
C ASN A 24 18.29 1.37 -12.45
N GLN A 25 17.37 0.60 -11.87
CA GLN A 25 17.30 -0.84 -12.01
C GLN A 25 15.88 -1.28 -12.35
N ILE A 26 15.73 -2.03 -13.44
CA ILE A 26 14.46 -2.60 -13.85
C ILE A 26 14.65 -4.10 -14.07
N ALA A 27 13.79 -4.91 -13.46
CA ALA A 27 13.76 -6.35 -13.59
C ALA A 27 12.33 -6.90 -13.54
N GLY A 28 12.07 -8.05 -14.17
CA GLY A 28 10.75 -8.68 -14.11
C GLY A 28 10.37 -9.12 -12.70
N LEU A 29 11.26 -9.81 -11.99
CA LEU A 29 10.96 -10.38 -10.67
C LEU A 29 11.65 -9.65 -9.53
N ALA A 30 12.97 -9.41 -9.64
CA ALA A 30 13.73 -8.89 -8.51
C ALA A 30 14.93 -8.01 -8.89
N ASN A 31 15.13 -6.95 -8.11
CA ASN A 31 16.35 -6.14 -8.11
C ASN A 31 17.06 -6.22 -6.76
N LYS A 32 18.39 -6.30 -6.78
CA LYS A 32 19.26 -6.17 -5.60
C LYS A 32 20.42 -5.23 -5.91
N ALA A 33 20.54 -4.15 -5.14
CA ALA A 33 21.65 -3.20 -5.24
C ALA A 33 22.21 -2.80 -3.87
N LYS A 34 23.39 -2.18 -3.82
CA LYS A 34 23.83 -1.48 -2.61
C LYS A 34 23.07 -0.15 -2.46
N LYS A 35 23.14 0.70 -3.48
CA LYS A 35 22.43 2.00 -3.52
C LYS A 35 21.82 2.22 -4.90
N VAL A 36 20.57 2.68 -4.95
CA VAL A 36 19.90 3.13 -6.18
C VAL A 36 19.61 4.62 -6.07
N LYS A 37 20.14 5.42 -7.02
CA LYS A 37 19.93 6.88 -7.04
C LYS A 37 18.60 7.28 -7.71
N GLY A 38 18.05 6.42 -8.58
CA GLY A 38 16.80 6.61 -9.31
C GLY A 38 15.76 5.55 -8.98
N ILE A 39 15.12 5.01 -10.01
CA ILE A 39 14.01 4.05 -9.88
C ILE A 39 14.54 2.62 -9.73
N GLN A 40 13.94 1.85 -8.82
CA GLN A 40 14.18 0.42 -8.66
C GLN A 40 12.85 -0.34 -8.86
N LEU A 41 12.59 -0.82 -10.08
CA LEU A 41 11.32 -1.43 -10.47
C LEU A 41 11.44 -2.95 -10.60
N ALA A 42 10.70 -3.69 -9.80
CA ALA A 42 10.57 -5.15 -9.86
C ALA A 42 9.12 -5.57 -9.66
N GLY A 43 8.67 -6.64 -10.32
CA GLY A 43 7.32 -7.16 -10.11
C GLY A 43 7.09 -7.68 -8.67
N ILE A 44 8.12 -8.27 -8.06
CA ILE A 44 7.99 -8.91 -6.74
C ILE A 44 8.83 -8.17 -5.69
N VAL A 45 10.15 -8.14 -5.85
CA VAL A 45 11.05 -7.77 -4.75
C VAL A 45 12.12 -6.75 -5.15
N ASN A 46 12.29 -5.74 -4.32
CA ASN A 46 13.45 -4.84 -4.37
C ASN A 46 14.23 -4.92 -3.07
N ILE A 47 15.56 -5.05 -3.15
CA ILE A 47 16.45 -5.09 -1.99
C ILE A 47 17.55 -4.04 -2.20
N ALA A 48 17.73 -3.13 -1.25
CA ALA A 48 18.88 -2.24 -1.24
C ALA A 48 19.23 -1.71 0.15
N ASP A 49 20.43 -1.16 0.33
CA ASP A 49 20.71 -0.36 1.52
C ASP A 49 19.97 0.99 1.45
N SER A 50 19.88 1.57 0.25
CA SER A 50 19.22 2.85 -0.02
C SER A 50 18.58 2.86 -1.41
N SER A 51 17.31 3.26 -1.47
CA SER A 51 16.55 3.54 -2.69
C SER A 51 15.37 4.41 -2.30
N ASP A 52 15.10 5.49 -3.01
CA ASP A 52 13.98 6.40 -2.69
C ASP A 52 12.69 6.01 -3.41
N TYR A 53 12.82 5.42 -4.60
CA TYR A 53 11.73 5.08 -5.51
C TYR A 53 11.70 3.57 -5.85
N PRO A 54 11.65 2.67 -4.86
CA PRO A 54 11.46 1.25 -5.13
C PRO A 54 9.98 0.98 -5.44
N ILE A 55 9.72 0.28 -6.55
CA ILE A 55 8.38 -0.11 -6.99
C ILE A 55 8.39 -1.62 -7.15
N GLY A 56 7.59 -2.29 -6.33
CA GLY A 56 7.42 -3.74 -6.31
C GLY A 56 6.54 -4.15 -5.16
N LEU A 57 6.08 -5.41 -5.15
CA LEU A 57 5.19 -5.91 -4.10
C LEU A 57 5.82 -5.77 -2.70
N LEU A 58 7.12 -6.07 -2.60
CA LEU A 58 7.91 -5.97 -1.38
C LEU A 58 9.20 -5.22 -1.63
N ASN A 59 9.49 -4.22 -0.79
CA ASN A 59 10.66 -3.36 -0.95
C ASN A 59 11.45 -3.33 0.36
N PHE A 60 12.52 -4.13 0.42
CA PHE A 60 13.40 -4.25 1.57
C PHE A 60 14.56 -3.25 1.46
N ILE A 61 14.29 -2.00 1.85
CA ILE A 61 15.30 -0.94 1.87
C ILE A 61 15.78 -0.73 3.30
N LYS A 62 17.09 -0.85 3.57
CA LYS A 62 17.61 -0.72 4.96
C LYS A 62 17.28 0.65 5.56
N ASN A 63 17.58 1.72 4.82
CA ASN A 63 17.39 3.11 5.25
C ASN A 63 16.07 3.76 4.78
N GLY A 64 15.03 2.95 4.55
CA GLY A 64 13.74 3.41 4.03
C GLY A 64 12.58 3.22 5.01
N GLU A 65 11.34 3.36 4.52
CA GLU A 65 10.11 3.17 5.28
C GLU A 65 9.93 1.70 5.65
N LYS A 66 9.71 1.44 6.93
CA LYS A 66 9.17 0.17 7.45
C LYS A 66 8.21 0.50 8.57
N SER A 67 6.95 0.08 8.44
CA SER A 67 5.99 0.26 9.51
C SER A 67 4.93 -0.83 9.52
N LEU A 68 4.44 -1.12 10.72
CA LEU A 68 3.28 -1.96 10.97
C LEU A 68 2.16 -1.04 11.47
N SER A 69 0.92 -1.28 11.07
CA SER A 69 -0.22 -0.50 11.54
C SER A 69 -1.43 -1.36 11.83
N VAL A 70 -2.18 -0.98 12.86
CA VAL A 70 -3.49 -1.54 13.16
C VAL A 70 -4.51 -0.43 13.01
N ALA A 71 -5.56 -0.66 12.24
CA ALA A 71 -6.57 0.36 11.95
C ALA A 71 -7.96 -0.24 11.82
N ILE A 72 -8.98 0.58 12.10
CA ILE A 72 -10.38 0.30 11.78
C ILE A 72 -10.82 1.22 10.64
N ASN A 73 -11.59 0.70 9.70
CA ASN A 73 -12.07 1.46 8.55
C ASN A 73 -13.60 1.68 8.55
N GLU A 74 -14.07 2.45 7.58
CA GLU A 74 -15.47 2.83 7.41
C GLU A 74 -16.39 1.62 7.24
N ASP A 75 -15.89 0.51 6.68
CA ASP A 75 -16.63 -0.73 6.44
C ASP A 75 -16.55 -1.70 7.63
N SER A 76 -16.10 -1.22 8.80
CA SER A 76 -15.96 -2.01 10.04
C SER A 76 -14.99 -3.18 9.92
N TYR A 77 -13.94 -3.07 9.11
CA TYR A 77 -12.82 -3.99 9.15
C TYR A 77 -11.76 -3.51 10.13
N LEU A 78 -11.22 -4.45 10.92
CA LEU A 78 -9.94 -4.31 11.60
C LEU A 78 -8.84 -4.83 10.68
N GLY A 79 -7.85 -3.99 10.40
CA GLY A 79 -6.75 -4.29 9.48
C GLY A 79 -5.39 -4.25 10.14
N LEU A 80 -4.53 -5.23 9.80
CA LEU A 80 -3.09 -5.20 10.06
C LEU A 80 -2.38 -4.89 8.74
N GLN A 81 -1.59 -3.81 8.72
CA GLN A 81 -0.96 -3.27 7.51
C GLN A 81 0.54 -3.21 7.68
N PHE A 82 1.28 -3.72 6.70
CA PHE A 82 2.73 -3.62 6.62
C PHE A 82 3.11 -2.71 5.45
N ARG A 83 3.92 -1.68 5.73
CA ARG A 83 4.51 -0.77 4.74
C ARG A 83 6.00 -1.01 4.67
N SER A 84 6.53 -1.14 3.46
CA SER A 84 7.96 -1.39 3.23
C SER A 84 8.41 -0.68 1.96
N GLY A 85 9.47 0.12 2.05
CA GLY A 85 9.96 0.87 0.90
C GLY A 85 11.10 1.81 1.18
N GLY A 86 11.27 2.76 0.28
CA GLY A 86 12.27 3.82 0.33
C GLY A 86 11.88 4.95 1.26
N ARG A 87 12.61 6.06 1.18
CA ARG A 87 12.27 7.28 1.94
C ARG A 87 11.05 8.00 1.36
N VAL A 88 10.75 7.80 0.08
CA VAL A 88 9.63 8.44 -0.62
C VAL A 88 8.56 7.42 -0.98
N LEU A 89 8.84 6.45 -1.85
CA LEU A 89 7.87 5.44 -2.26
C LEU A 89 7.97 4.16 -1.44
N TYR A 90 6.83 3.56 -1.16
CA TYR A 90 6.73 2.28 -0.47
C TYR A 90 5.56 1.45 -0.99
N SER A 91 5.68 0.13 -0.84
CA SER A 91 4.54 -0.77 -0.99
C SER A 91 3.85 -0.99 0.35
N LEU A 92 2.57 -1.31 0.28
CA LEU A 92 1.82 -1.75 1.44
C LEU A 92 1.10 -3.06 1.14
N LEU A 93 1.03 -3.91 2.15
CA LEU A 93 0.25 -5.12 2.18
C LEU A 93 -0.59 -5.13 3.45
N ALA A 94 -1.85 -5.53 3.37
CA ALA A 94 -2.70 -5.64 4.54
C ALA A 94 -3.55 -6.90 4.53
N ILE A 95 -3.87 -7.36 5.73
CA ILE A 95 -4.94 -8.32 6.00
C ILE A 95 -6.00 -7.63 6.85
N ASN A 96 -7.26 -7.92 6.58
CA ASN A 96 -8.39 -7.29 7.23
C ASN A 96 -9.41 -8.35 7.66
N VAL A 97 -10.02 -8.13 8.82
CA VAL A 97 -11.07 -8.99 9.39
C VAL A 97 -12.29 -8.13 9.65
N ALA A 98 -13.44 -8.54 9.13
CA ALA A 98 -14.70 -7.87 9.39
C ALA A 98 -15.09 -8.06 10.87
N LEU A 99 -15.39 -6.96 11.56
CA LEU A 99 -15.88 -7.01 12.94
C LEU A 99 -17.38 -7.40 12.99
N GLU A 100 -18.09 -7.27 11.88
CA GLU A 100 -19.51 -7.59 11.79
C GLU A 100 -19.75 -9.09 11.50
N GLY A 101 -20.62 -9.70 12.31
CA GLY A 101 -20.93 -11.13 12.30
C GLY A 101 -21.71 -11.62 11.09
N ASN A 102 -22.56 -10.80 10.47
CA ASN A 102 -23.53 -11.24 9.46
C ASN A 102 -23.24 -10.66 8.07
N ARG A 103 -22.07 -10.98 7.51
CA ARG A 103 -21.70 -10.56 6.15
C ARG A 103 -20.89 -11.61 5.40
N PRO A 104 -21.06 -11.73 4.06
CA PRO A 104 -20.39 -12.73 3.26
C PRO A 104 -18.88 -12.48 3.11
N ASP A 105 -18.41 -11.24 3.23
CA ASP A 105 -17.02 -10.79 3.07
C ASP A 105 -16.32 -10.67 4.43
N LYS A 106 -15.91 -11.81 5.00
CA LYS A 106 -15.31 -11.88 6.34
C LYS A 106 -13.86 -11.44 6.43
N TYR A 107 -13.08 -11.72 5.39
CA TYR A 107 -11.67 -11.37 5.33
C TYR A 107 -11.39 -10.51 4.10
N ALA A 108 -10.30 -9.76 4.12
CA ALA A 108 -9.81 -9.08 2.93
C ALA A 108 -8.29 -9.03 2.92
N PHE A 109 -7.68 -9.13 1.74
CA PHE A 109 -6.29 -8.71 1.56
C PHE A 109 -6.23 -7.42 0.77
N GLU A 110 -5.21 -6.63 1.03
CA GLU A 110 -4.98 -5.36 0.37
C GLU A 110 -3.53 -5.27 -0.10
N ALA A 111 -3.34 -4.71 -1.29
CA ALA A 111 -2.03 -4.36 -1.82
C ALA A 111 -2.08 -2.94 -2.38
N GLY A 112 -0.97 -2.20 -2.26
CA GLY A 112 -0.94 -0.83 -2.74
C GLY A 112 0.44 -0.21 -2.84
N LEU A 113 0.46 0.98 -3.40
CA LEU A 113 1.61 1.86 -3.51
C LEU A 113 1.33 3.14 -2.73
N GLY A 114 2.31 3.58 -1.95
CA GLY A 114 2.23 4.81 -1.18
C GLY A 114 3.43 5.71 -1.38
N ALA A 115 3.24 6.98 -1.05
CA ALA A 115 4.27 8.01 -1.06
C ALA A 115 4.26 8.77 0.27
N ALA A 116 5.43 8.90 0.88
CA ALA A 116 5.67 9.83 1.97
C ALA A 116 5.89 11.23 1.39
N VAL A 117 4.91 12.11 1.60
CA VAL A 117 4.92 13.49 1.09
C VAL A 117 5.63 14.40 2.07
N LEU A 118 5.34 14.25 3.37
CA LEU A 118 5.96 15.01 4.45
C LEU A 118 6.32 14.09 5.61
N ASN A 119 7.51 14.30 6.19
CA ASN A 119 7.96 13.53 7.34
C ASN A 119 8.69 14.44 8.35
N GLY A 120 7.93 15.29 9.04
CA GLY A 120 8.43 16.17 10.09
C GLY A 120 8.60 15.46 11.44
N SER A 121 9.06 16.20 12.45
CA SER A 121 9.30 15.65 13.80
C SER A 121 8.02 15.27 14.54
N LYS A 122 6.94 16.05 14.41
CA LYS A 122 5.64 15.79 15.06
C LYS A 122 4.54 15.32 14.10
N PHE A 123 4.64 15.68 12.82
CA PHE A 123 3.61 15.41 11.83
C PHE A 123 4.21 14.74 10.60
N SER A 124 3.44 13.81 10.02
CA SER A 124 3.76 13.23 8.71
C SER A 124 2.50 13.16 7.85
N LEU A 125 2.72 13.19 6.54
CA LEU A 125 1.67 13.10 5.53
C LEU A 125 2.09 12.05 4.50
N ARG A 126 1.21 11.08 4.26
CA ARG A 126 1.37 10.08 3.21
C ARG A 126 0.15 10.08 2.30
N THR A 127 0.31 9.52 1.11
CA THR A 127 -0.78 9.23 0.19
C THR A 127 -0.66 7.81 -0.32
N GLU A 128 -1.78 7.11 -0.48
CA GLU A 128 -1.80 5.70 -0.89
C GLU A 128 -2.85 5.43 -1.94
N ILE A 129 -2.52 4.57 -2.89
CA ILE A 129 -3.46 3.94 -3.81
C ILE A 129 -3.45 2.44 -3.52
N THR A 130 -4.62 1.86 -3.28
CA THR A 130 -4.75 0.47 -2.85
C THR A 130 -5.84 -0.26 -3.60
N THR A 131 -5.61 -1.55 -3.85
CA THR A 131 -6.65 -2.50 -4.23
C THR A 131 -6.91 -3.45 -3.07
N ARG A 132 -8.19 -3.66 -2.76
CA ARG A 132 -8.66 -4.60 -1.75
C ARG A 132 -9.49 -5.69 -2.42
N ASN A 133 -9.22 -6.92 -2.05
CA ASN A 133 -9.94 -8.10 -2.50
C ASN A 133 -10.60 -8.77 -1.31
N LEU A 134 -11.88 -9.12 -1.45
CA LEU A 134 -12.71 -9.63 -0.37
C LEU A 134 -12.79 -11.16 -0.42
N LEU A 135 -12.87 -11.76 0.76
CA LEU A 135 -12.91 -13.21 0.93
C LEU A 135 -14.03 -13.60 1.89
N THR A 136 -14.63 -14.75 1.59
CA THR A 136 -15.63 -15.37 2.45
C THR A 136 -15.02 -15.98 3.71
N GLU A 137 -15.89 -16.38 4.64
CA GLU A 137 -15.49 -17.14 5.83
C GLU A 137 -14.71 -18.43 5.49
N LYS A 138 -15.00 -19.02 4.32
CA LYS A 138 -14.31 -20.21 3.80
C LYS A 138 -13.08 -19.86 2.94
N PHE A 139 -12.57 -18.64 3.03
CA PHE A 139 -11.43 -18.13 2.25
C PHE A 139 -11.60 -18.19 0.72
N LYS A 140 -12.85 -18.24 0.23
CA LYS A 140 -13.12 -18.07 -1.20
C LYS A 140 -13.07 -16.60 -1.56
N MET A 141 -12.31 -16.26 -2.59
CA MET A 141 -12.28 -14.93 -3.20
C MET A 141 -13.66 -14.58 -3.74
N LEU A 142 -14.06 -13.33 -3.52
CA LEU A 142 -15.25 -12.74 -4.13
C LEU A 142 -14.82 -11.91 -5.34
N ASP A 143 -15.59 -11.95 -6.41
CA ASP A 143 -15.34 -11.22 -7.66
C ASP A 143 -15.75 -9.74 -7.57
N ASN A 144 -15.57 -9.12 -6.40
CA ASN A 144 -15.78 -7.70 -6.20
C ASN A 144 -14.49 -7.01 -5.76
N HIS A 145 -14.07 -6.00 -6.53
CA HIS A 145 -12.87 -5.24 -6.24
C HIS A 145 -13.21 -3.89 -5.62
N GLN A 146 -12.33 -3.45 -4.70
CA GLN A 146 -12.37 -2.10 -4.16
C GLN A 146 -11.03 -1.41 -4.41
N PHE A 147 -11.09 -0.21 -4.97
CA PHE A 147 -9.95 0.69 -5.14
C PHE A 147 -10.09 1.87 -4.20
N SER A 148 -9.00 2.26 -3.55
CA SER A 148 -8.99 3.42 -2.64
C SER A 148 -7.83 4.33 -2.97
N LEU A 149 -8.09 5.63 -2.97
CA LEU A 149 -7.09 6.69 -2.85
C LEU A 149 -7.20 7.26 -1.43
N ARG A 150 -6.09 7.34 -0.70
CA ARG A 150 -6.05 7.78 0.71
C ARG A 150 -5.06 8.90 0.91
N VAL A 151 -5.40 9.82 1.80
CA VAL A 151 -4.50 10.84 2.34
C VAL A 151 -4.36 10.58 3.83
N ILE A 152 -3.14 10.44 4.33
CA ILE A 152 -2.87 9.93 5.69
C ILE A 152 -2.06 10.96 6.48
N PRO A 153 -2.71 11.95 7.09
CA PRO A 153 -2.10 12.74 8.15
C PRO A 153 -1.90 11.88 9.41
N ALA A 154 -0.69 11.91 9.94
CA ALA A 154 -0.34 11.20 11.16
C ALA A 154 0.40 12.11 12.15
N PHE A 155 0.03 11.98 13.43
CA PHE A 155 0.68 12.65 14.55
C PHE A 155 1.60 11.67 15.28
N LYS A 156 2.86 12.05 15.43
CA LYS A 156 3.90 11.22 16.07
C LYS A 156 3.82 11.41 17.58
N LEU A 157 3.44 10.35 18.28
CA LEU A 157 3.45 10.30 19.75
C LEU A 157 4.87 10.07 20.29
N SER A 158 5.70 9.37 19.52
CA SER A 158 7.12 9.14 19.79
C SER A 158 7.88 8.93 18.48
N GLU A 159 9.18 8.68 18.56
CA GLU A 159 10.01 8.34 17.39
C GLU A 159 9.56 7.06 16.67
N ARG A 160 8.81 6.19 17.35
CA ARG A 160 8.33 4.90 16.83
C ARG A 160 6.82 4.82 16.66
N MET A 161 6.04 5.56 17.43
CA MET A 161 4.58 5.43 17.45
C MET A 161 3.89 6.66 16.90
N SER A 162 2.87 6.46 16.09
CA SER A 162 2.02 7.52 15.55
C SER A 162 0.55 7.10 15.57
N ILE A 163 -0.34 8.07 15.77
CA ILE A 163 -1.76 7.94 15.46
C ILE A 163 -2.02 8.55 14.10
N PHE A 164 -2.97 8.01 13.35
CA PHE A 164 -3.34 8.57 12.05
C PHE A 164 -4.83 8.48 11.79
N VAL A 165 -5.28 9.38 10.91
CA VAL A 165 -6.54 9.25 10.19
C VAL A 165 -6.22 9.21 8.71
N ALA A 166 -7.08 8.56 7.94
CA ALA A 166 -6.86 8.34 6.51
C ALA A 166 -8.17 8.51 5.76
N PRO A 167 -8.65 9.75 5.55
CA PRO A 167 -9.75 10.01 4.62
C PRO A 167 -9.44 9.39 3.25
N SER A 168 -10.46 8.81 2.63
CA SER A 168 -10.33 8.10 1.37
C SER A 168 -11.44 8.41 0.37
N LEU A 169 -11.08 8.36 -0.90
CA LEU A 169 -12.02 8.22 -2.02
C LEU A 169 -11.94 6.79 -2.51
N ASN A 170 -13.08 6.14 -2.62
CA ASN A 170 -13.18 4.73 -2.92
C ASN A 170 -14.05 4.49 -4.15
N TYR A 171 -13.71 3.46 -4.92
CA TYR A 171 -14.60 2.82 -5.88
C TYR A 171 -14.75 1.36 -5.47
N ALA A 172 -15.98 0.87 -5.33
CA ALA A 172 -16.25 -0.53 -5.04
C ALA A 172 -17.31 -1.08 -5.99
N GLU A 173 -17.07 -2.31 -6.43
CA GLU A 173 -18.04 -3.08 -7.19
C GLU A 173 -19.13 -3.65 -6.27
N ARG A 174 -20.30 -3.87 -6.86
CA ARG A 174 -21.42 -4.54 -6.19
C ARG A 174 -21.05 -5.96 -5.76
N ASP A 175 -21.75 -6.48 -4.76
CA ASP A 175 -21.59 -7.87 -4.35
C ASP A 175 -22.18 -8.83 -5.41
N GLU A 176 -21.53 -9.98 -5.63
CA GLU A 176 -21.85 -10.94 -6.69
C GLU A 176 -23.31 -11.44 -6.67
N ASN A 177 -23.87 -11.63 -5.47
CA ASN A 177 -25.24 -12.14 -5.27
C ASN A 177 -26.32 -11.04 -5.26
N SER A 178 -26.00 -9.80 -5.64
CA SER A 178 -26.96 -8.71 -5.64
C SER A 178 -27.88 -8.75 -6.89
N ILE A 179 -29.18 -8.96 -6.64
CA ILE A 179 -30.21 -9.12 -7.68
C ILE A 179 -30.51 -7.78 -8.41
N TYR A 180 -30.20 -6.64 -7.79
CA TYR A 180 -30.41 -5.32 -8.38
C TYR A 180 -29.20 -4.86 -9.19
N GLY A 181 -29.30 -4.86 -10.52
CA GLY A 181 -28.36 -4.19 -11.41
C GLY A 181 -28.85 -2.81 -11.78
N GLY A 182 -28.16 -1.76 -11.32
CA GLY A 182 -28.45 -0.37 -11.66
C GLY A 182 -27.19 0.38 -12.07
N SER A 183 -27.35 1.65 -12.47
CA SER A 183 -26.22 2.53 -12.78
C SER A 183 -25.30 2.75 -11.58
N THR A 184 -24.03 3.09 -11.84
CA THR A 184 -23.07 3.51 -10.82
C THR A 184 -23.62 4.68 -10.00
N VAL A 185 -23.45 4.62 -8.68
CA VAL A 185 -23.91 5.68 -7.77
C VAL A 185 -22.75 6.36 -7.05
N TRP A 186 -23.01 7.60 -6.62
CA TRP A 186 -22.10 8.37 -5.78
C TRP A 186 -22.69 8.48 -4.39
N LYS A 187 -21.89 8.17 -3.36
CA LYS A 187 -22.27 8.33 -1.95
C LYS A 187 -21.24 9.18 -1.21
N ALA A 188 -21.71 10.02 -0.31
CA ALA A 188 -20.79 10.79 0.55
C ALA A 188 -20.02 9.89 1.52
N TRP A 189 -20.63 8.78 1.95
CA TRP A 189 -20.07 7.86 2.93
C TRP A 189 -20.52 6.41 2.68
N ARG A 190 -19.58 5.46 2.76
CA ARG A 190 -19.76 4.01 2.57
C ARG A 190 -20.28 3.56 1.19
N ARG A 191 -19.96 2.33 0.81
CA ARG A 191 -20.41 1.73 -0.46
C ARG A 191 -21.89 1.33 -0.43
N ASP A 192 -22.53 1.33 -1.60
CA ASP A 192 -23.73 0.54 -1.84
C ASP A 192 -23.31 -0.90 -2.16
N ARG A 193 -23.84 -1.89 -1.46
CA ARG A 193 -23.51 -3.30 -1.73
C ARG A 193 -24.25 -3.87 -2.95
N THR A 194 -25.29 -3.17 -3.41
CA THR A 194 -26.13 -3.61 -4.54
C THR A 194 -25.69 -3.02 -5.87
N ARG A 195 -24.89 -1.95 -5.86
CA ARG A 195 -24.50 -1.21 -7.08
C ARG A 195 -23.03 -0.78 -7.01
N ASN A 196 -22.41 -0.64 -8.17
CA ASN A 196 -21.09 -0.03 -8.25
C ASN A 196 -21.14 1.38 -7.65
N THR A 197 -20.21 1.70 -6.77
CA THR A 197 -20.30 2.90 -5.95
C THR A 197 -18.97 3.63 -5.89
N PHE A 198 -18.98 4.93 -6.22
CA PHE A 198 -17.97 5.87 -5.76
C PHE A 198 -18.37 6.43 -4.41
N TYR A 199 -17.48 6.38 -3.42
CA TYR A 199 -17.81 6.86 -2.08
C TYR A 199 -16.64 7.46 -1.31
N GLY A 200 -16.97 8.39 -0.41
CA GLY A 200 -16.06 8.84 0.64
C GLY A 200 -15.97 7.83 1.78
N GLY A 201 -14.79 7.70 2.38
CA GLY A 201 -14.55 6.78 3.49
C GLY A 201 -13.32 7.18 4.28
N GLY A 202 -12.81 6.24 5.07
CA GLY A 202 -11.53 6.40 5.70
C GLY A 202 -11.29 5.44 6.84
N MET A 203 -10.05 5.43 7.32
CA MET A 203 -9.64 4.62 8.46
C MET A 203 -8.91 5.45 9.50
N ALA A 204 -8.89 4.96 10.73
CA ALA A 204 -8.09 5.53 11.80
C ALA A 204 -7.35 4.41 12.53
N GLY A 205 -6.14 4.70 13.00
CA GLY A 205 -5.32 3.66 13.58
C GLY A 205 -4.03 4.12 14.23
N LEU A 206 -3.27 3.12 14.66
CA LEU A 206 -1.93 3.26 15.22
C LEU A 206 -0.92 2.72 14.21
N MET A 207 0.18 3.44 14.06
CA MET A 207 1.31 3.07 13.22
C MET A 207 2.57 2.97 14.09
N LEU A 208 3.26 1.85 13.96
CA LEU A 208 4.54 1.55 14.58
C LEU A 208 5.62 1.50 13.51
N LYS A 209 6.61 2.38 13.59
CA LYS A 209 7.81 2.35 12.77
C LYS A 209 8.74 1.23 13.25
N LEU A 210 9.30 0.48 12.30
CA LEU A 210 10.22 -0.65 12.52
C LEU A 210 11.68 -0.23 12.30
#